data_AF-A0A1M3P0V2-F1
#
_entry.id   AF-A0A1M3P0V2-F1
#
_cell.length_a   1.000
_cell.length_b   1.000
_cell.length_c   1.000
_cell.angle_alpha   90.00
_cell.angle_beta   90.00
_cell.angle_gamma   90.00
#
_symmetry.space_group_name_H-M   'P 1'
#
loop_
_entity.id
_entity.type
_entity.pdbx_description
1 polymer ?
#
loop_
_entity_poly.entity_id
_entity_poly.type
_entity_poly.pdbx_seq_one_letter_code
_entity_poly.pdbx_strand_id
1 'polypeptide(L)'
;MSFTYTLWFGFFGLLIGHLPGAVTGAIIGFVFDNLRHSQRRQATPEVGGFVGPLFALLGAVAKSDGRVSEAEIAVAERMMGRMGLDAALRQQAIASFNAGKQPEFDVAPTIEQLRRWAGLRRDHAFPVLDVVIDTVLAEGNPPPEKMAILRQLAYALRVSDMELMALMAMKGYAWNAGHARGRGGPGYGGGGYVPPQRNTSGPDPYVVLGIARNADDRAVKRAYRKLISEHHPDRLGDLPEAMRKQAEARASEINAAYERIKAERGFK
;
A
#
# COMPACT_ATOMS: atom_id res chain seq x y z
N MET A 1 -21.56 -21.50 -13.59
CA MET A 1 -20.56 -21.16 -14.63
C MET A 1 -21.29 -21.06 -15.96
N SER A 2 -21.40 -19.87 -16.53
CA SER A 2 -21.96 -19.68 -17.88
C SER A 2 -20.81 -19.65 -18.89
N PHE A 3 -20.77 -20.61 -19.82
CA PHE A 3 -19.70 -20.74 -20.84
C PHE A 3 -20.00 -19.93 -22.10
N THR A 4 -20.64 -18.78 -21.94
CA THR A 4 -21.27 -18.05 -23.05
C THR A 4 -20.21 -17.54 -24.03
N TYR A 5 -19.08 -17.02 -23.54
CA TYR A 5 -18.02 -16.51 -24.40
C TYR A 5 -17.11 -17.64 -24.89
N THR A 6 -16.90 -18.69 -24.09
CA THR A 6 -16.21 -19.93 -24.49
C THR A 6 -16.85 -20.55 -25.74
N LEU A 7 -18.18 -20.64 -25.75
CA LEU A 7 -18.93 -21.19 -26.89
C LEU A 7 -18.92 -20.23 -28.09
N TRP A 8 -19.04 -18.92 -27.87
CA TRP A 8 -18.98 -17.93 -28.96
C TRP A 8 -17.61 -17.85 -29.63
N PHE A 9 -16.52 -17.73 -28.86
CA PHE A 9 -15.18 -17.66 -29.41
C PHE A 9 -14.71 -19.01 -29.99
N GLY A 10 -15.13 -20.14 -29.41
CA GLY A 10 -14.92 -21.46 -30.02
C GLY A 10 -15.61 -21.60 -31.38
N PHE A 11 -16.84 -21.10 -31.51
CA PHE A 11 -17.58 -21.10 -32.76
C PHE A 11 -16.95 -20.18 -33.83
N PHE A 12 -16.53 -18.97 -33.46
CA PHE A 12 -15.82 -18.06 -34.38
C PHE A 12 -14.44 -18.58 -34.78
N GLY A 13 -13.73 -19.21 -33.85
CA GLY A 13 -12.46 -19.87 -34.14
C GLY A 13 -12.61 -21.00 -35.16
N LEU A 14 -13.72 -21.76 -35.10
CA LEU A 14 -14.04 -22.80 -36.07
C LEU A 14 -14.24 -22.25 -37.49
N LEU A 15 -14.89 -21.08 -37.61
CA LEU A 15 -15.18 -20.44 -38.90
C LEU A 15 -13.94 -19.87 -39.59
N ILE A 16 -12.95 -19.41 -38.83
CA ILE A 16 -11.75 -18.74 -39.37
C ILE A 16 -10.58 -19.72 -39.58
N GLY A 17 -10.44 -20.73 -38.71
CA GLY A 17 -9.27 -21.62 -38.69
C GLY A 17 -9.59 -23.10 -38.53
N HIS A 18 -10.83 -23.52 -38.79
CA HIS A 18 -11.30 -24.90 -38.61
C HIS A 18 -11.02 -25.44 -37.19
N LEU A 19 -10.80 -26.75 -37.03
CA LEU A 19 -10.59 -27.40 -35.73
C LEU A 19 -9.50 -26.74 -34.85
N PRO A 20 -8.30 -26.39 -35.37
CA PRO A 20 -7.28 -25.68 -34.58
C PRO A 20 -7.71 -24.28 -34.14
N GLY A 21 -8.44 -23.56 -35.01
CA GLY A 21 -8.99 -22.24 -34.68
C GLY A 21 -10.07 -22.34 -33.60
N ALA A 22 -10.92 -23.37 -33.63
CA ALA A 22 -11.95 -23.59 -32.62
C ALA A 22 -11.38 -23.85 -31.22
N VAL A 23 -10.29 -24.63 -31.14
CA VAL A 23 -9.58 -24.89 -29.88
C VAL A 23 -8.98 -23.60 -29.34
N THR A 24 -8.33 -22.80 -30.20
CA THR A 24 -7.73 -21.52 -29.81
C THR A 24 -8.80 -20.53 -29.34
N GLY A 25 -9.90 -20.42 -30.09
CA GLY A 25 -11.04 -19.58 -29.72
C GLY A 25 -11.73 -20.03 -28.43
N ALA A 26 -11.88 -21.33 -28.20
CA ALA A 26 -12.44 -21.86 -26.96
C ALA A 26 -11.52 -21.59 -25.76
N ILE A 27 -10.19 -21.67 -25.93
CA ILE A 27 -9.21 -21.32 -24.88
C ILE A 27 -9.30 -19.83 -24.54
N ILE A 28 -9.36 -18.96 -25.56
CA ILE A 28 -9.50 -17.50 -25.36
C ILE A 28 -10.84 -17.18 -24.66
N GLY A 29 -11.93 -17.78 -25.12
CA GLY A 29 -13.25 -17.59 -24.52
C GLY A 29 -13.35 -18.13 -23.09
N PHE A 30 -12.67 -19.25 -22.80
CA PHE A 30 -12.57 -19.82 -21.45
C PHE A 30 -11.79 -18.90 -20.50
N VAL A 31 -10.66 -18.35 -20.95
CA VAL A 31 -9.89 -17.36 -20.18
C VAL A 31 -10.75 -16.11 -19.91
N PHE A 32 -11.50 -15.63 -20.90
CA PHE A 32 -12.37 -14.46 -20.76
C PHE A 32 -13.58 -14.71 -19.84
N ASP A 33 -14.23 -15.88 -19.96
CA ASP A 33 -15.32 -16.31 -19.07
C ASP A 33 -14.84 -16.45 -17.62
N ASN A 34 -13.62 -16.94 -17.40
CA ASN A 34 -13.01 -17.09 -16.09
C ASN A 34 -12.64 -15.73 -15.46
N LEU A 35 -12.09 -14.80 -16.26
CA LEU A 35 -11.84 -13.41 -15.84
C LEU A 35 -13.15 -12.69 -15.44
N ARG A 36 -14.23 -12.88 -16.19
CA ARG A 36 -15.54 -12.29 -15.88
C ARG A 36 -16.24 -12.96 -14.70
N HIS A 37 -16.10 -14.27 -14.53
CA HIS A 37 -16.57 -14.94 -13.31
C HIS A 37 -15.84 -14.44 -12.06
N SER A 38 -14.54 -14.13 -12.18
CA SER A 38 -13.77 -13.50 -11.11
C SER A 38 -14.25 -12.08 -10.80
N GLN A 39 -14.77 -11.33 -11.79
CA GLN A 39 -15.42 -10.03 -11.56
C GLN A 39 -16.84 -10.14 -10.98
N ARG A 40 -17.62 -11.16 -11.34
CA ARG A 40 -19.04 -11.29 -10.97
C ARG A 40 -19.28 -11.90 -9.57
N ARG A 41 -18.23 -12.36 -8.89
CA ARG A 41 -18.24 -12.75 -7.47
C ARG A 41 -18.12 -11.57 -6.48
N GLN A 42 -18.06 -10.31 -6.95
CA GLN A 42 -17.92 -9.12 -6.09
C GLN A 42 -19.19 -8.71 -5.29
N ALA A 43 -20.15 -9.61 -5.04
CA ALA A 43 -21.40 -9.29 -4.31
C ALA A 43 -21.55 -9.95 -2.92
N THR A 44 -20.48 -10.51 -2.36
CA THR A 44 -20.41 -10.94 -0.95
C THR A 44 -19.10 -10.44 -0.33
N PRO A 45 -19.12 -9.75 0.83
CA PRO A 45 -17.89 -9.44 1.56
C PRO A 45 -17.39 -10.73 2.23
N GLU A 46 -16.64 -11.53 1.47
CA GLU A 46 -15.99 -12.74 1.98
C GLU A 46 -14.66 -12.40 2.68
N VAL A 47 -14.33 -13.18 3.70
CA VAL A 47 -13.02 -13.21 4.36
C VAL A 47 -11.94 -13.39 3.28
N GLY A 48 -11.20 -12.33 2.98
CA GLY A 48 -10.22 -12.31 1.88
C GLY A 48 -10.49 -11.29 0.76
N GLY A 49 -11.58 -10.52 0.82
CA GLY A 49 -11.93 -9.52 -0.21
C GLY A 49 -10.88 -8.44 -0.53
N PHE A 50 -9.91 -8.22 0.35
CA PHE A 50 -8.79 -7.29 0.13
C PHE A 50 -7.53 -7.95 -0.45
N VAL A 51 -7.38 -9.27 -0.33
CA VAL A 51 -6.16 -10.01 -0.73
C VAL A 51 -5.91 -9.83 -2.22
N GLY A 52 -6.91 -10.11 -3.05
CA GLY A 52 -6.78 -9.94 -4.51
C GLY A 52 -6.36 -8.52 -4.90
N PRO A 53 -7.12 -7.48 -4.50
CA PRO A 53 -6.76 -6.09 -4.78
C PRO A 53 -5.37 -5.68 -4.25
N LEU A 54 -5.02 -6.07 -3.02
CA LEU A 54 -3.72 -5.74 -2.43
C LEU A 54 -2.58 -6.31 -3.27
N PHE A 55 -2.62 -7.62 -3.55
CA PHE A 55 -1.55 -8.28 -4.28
C PHE A 55 -1.49 -7.83 -5.75
N ALA A 56 -2.62 -7.49 -6.37
CA ALA A 56 -2.62 -6.86 -7.68
C ALA A 56 -1.94 -5.48 -7.66
N LEU A 57 -2.18 -4.66 -6.63
CA LEU A 57 -1.49 -3.38 -6.48
C LEU A 57 0.01 -3.57 -6.23
N LEU A 58 0.41 -4.56 -5.42
CA LEU A 58 1.83 -4.89 -5.21
C LEU A 58 2.52 -5.30 -6.51
N GLY A 59 1.85 -6.10 -7.34
CA GLY A 59 2.36 -6.47 -8.67
C GLY A 59 2.54 -5.27 -9.59
N ALA A 60 1.59 -4.33 -9.58
CA ALA A 60 1.67 -3.10 -10.36
C ALA A 60 2.80 -2.18 -9.88
N VAL A 61 2.94 -1.99 -8.56
CA VAL A 61 4.07 -1.24 -7.97
C VAL A 61 5.40 -1.87 -8.38
N ALA A 62 5.53 -3.19 -8.20
CA ALA A 62 6.77 -3.90 -8.50
C ALA A 62 7.13 -3.90 -9.99
N LYS A 63 6.18 -3.65 -10.90
CA LYS A 63 6.45 -3.58 -12.35
C LYS A 63 6.56 -2.16 -12.89
N SER A 64 6.20 -1.15 -12.10
CA SER A 64 6.02 0.23 -12.59
C SER A 64 7.27 0.89 -13.17
N ASP A 65 8.47 0.45 -12.77
CA ASP A 65 9.78 0.88 -13.30
C ASP A 65 10.32 -0.08 -14.39
N GLY A 66 9.50 -1.04 -14.84
CA GLY A 66 9.80 -1.96 -15.92
C GLY A 66 10.46 -3.28 -15.49
N ARG A 67 10.87 -3.45 -14.23
CA ARG A 67 11.51 -4.68 -13.73
C ARG A 67 10.99 -5.03 -12.34
N VAL A 68 10.75 -6.32 -12.12
CA VAL A 68 10.36 -6.82 -10.79
C VAL A 68 11.62 -7.36 -10.10
N SER A 69 11.94 -6.83 -8.93
CA SER A 69 13.10 -7.25 -8.15
C SER A 69 12.81 -8.45 -7.24
N GLU A 70 13.87 -9.18 -6.86
CA GLU A 70 13.77 -10.23 -5.84
C GLU A 70 13.37 -9.65 -4.47
N ALA A 71 13.79 -8.43 -4.15
CA ALA A 71 13.46 -7.76 -2.90
C ALA A 71 11.94 -7.50 -2.77
N GLU A 72 11.29 -7.05 -3.84
CA GLU A 72 9.85 -6.81 -3.90
C GLU A 72 9.05 -8.12 -3.86
N ILE A 73 9.52 -9.16 -4.57
CA ILE A 73 8.92 -10.50 -4.50
C ILE A 73 8.98 -11.00 -3.06
N ALA A 74 10.13 -10.85 -2.40
CA ALA A 74 10.31 -11.29 -1.02
C ALA A 74 9.38 -10.53 -0.04
N VAL A 75 9.07 -9.25 -0.30
CA VAL A 75 8.03 -8.52 0.48
C VAL A 75 6.67 -9.18 0.31
N ALA A 76 6.25 -9.46 -0.92
CA ALA A 76 4.97 -10.11 -1.21
C ALA A 76 4.88 -11.50 -0.56
N GLU A 77 5.91 -12.32 -0.68
CA GLU A 77 5.96 -13.66 -0.08
C GLU A 77 5.92 -13.63 1.46
N ARG A 78 6.71 -12.73 2.08
CA ARG A 78 6.65 -12.52 3.54
C ARG A 78 5.26 -12.11 3.97
N MET A 79 4.58 -11.28 3.19
CA MET A 79 3.23 -10.85 3.52
C MET A 79 2.23 -12.00 3.44
N MET A 80 2.29 -12.84 2.39
CA MET A 80 1.46 -14.05 2.30
C MET A 80 1.69 -14.98 3.51
N GLY A 81 2.96 -15.19 3.89
CA GLY A 81 3.31 -16.01 5.03
C GLY A 81 2.79 -15.44 6.35
N ARG A 82 2.99 -14.13 6.58
CA ARG A 82 2.51 -13.46 7.80
C ARG A 82 0.99 -13.50 7.90
N MET A 83 0.27 -13.33 6.79
CA MET A 83 -1.20 -13.32 6.76
C MET A 83 -1.80 -14.71 7.03
N GLY A 84 -0.99 -15.76 7.05
CA GLY A 84 -1.48 -17.13 7.24
C GLY A 84 -2.43 -17.56 6.13
N LEU A 85 -2.21 -17.09 4.90
CA LEU A 85 -3.07 -17.44 3.77
C LEU A 85 -3.07 -18.96 3.56
N ASP A 86 -4.26 -19.54 3.50
CA ASP A 86 -4.41 -20.94 3.08
C ASP A 86 -3.98 -21.13 1.62
N ALA A 87 -3.96 -22.39 1.15
CA ALA A 87 -3.51 -22.70 -0.19
C ALA A 87 -4.33 -21.98 -1.28
N ALA A 88 -5.64 -21.80 -1.08
CA ALA A 88 -6.53 -21.17 -2.05
C ALA A 88 -6.30 -19.65 -2.10
N LEU A 89 -6.26 -18.99 -0.96
CA LEU A 89 -5.98 -17.55 -0.85
C LEU A 89 -4.55 -17.23 -1.30
N ARG A 90 -3.58 -18.11 -1.05
CA ARG A 90 -2.22 -17.97 -1.57
C ARG A 90 -2.18 -18.03 -3.10
N GLN A 91 -2.89 -19.00 -3.70
CA GLN A 91 -3.01 -19.08 -5.16
C GLN A 91 -3.69 -17.83 -5.74
N GLN A 92 -4.74 -17.34 -5.09
CA GLN A 92 -5.41 -16.09 -5.47
C GLN A 92 -4.43 -14.90 -5.40
N ALA A 93 -3.67 -14.76 -4.32
CA ALA A 93 -2.69 -13.70 -4.14
C ALA A 93 -1.62 -13.73 -5.25
N ILE A 94 -1.10 -14.92 -5.60
CA ILE A 94 -0.14 -15.10 -6.69
C ILE A 94 -0.76 -14.71 -8.04
N ALA A 95 -1.98 -15.17 -8.33
CA ALA A 95 -2.68 -14.84 -9.56
C ALA A 95 -2.93 -13.34 -9.70
N SER A 96 -3.38 -12.68 -8.61
CA SER A 96 -3.58 -11.23 -8.57
C SER A 96 -2.28 -10.46 -8.73
N PHE A 97 -1.20 -10.88 -8.08
CA PHE A 97 0.13 -10.28 -8.27
C PHE A 97 0.59 -10.37 -9.73
N ASN A 98 0.41 -11.53 -10.36
CA ASN A 98 0.74 -11.71 -11.79
C ASN A 98 -0.14 -10.87 -12.72
N ALA A 99 -1.41 -10.67 -12.39
CA ALA A 99 -2.28 -9.76 -13.13
C ALA A 99 -1.84 -8.29 -12.98
N GLY A 100 -1.41 -7.89 -11.78
CA GLY A 100 -0.88 -6.55 -11.51
C GLY A 100 0.38 -6.20 -12.31
N LYS A 101 1.18 -7.19 -12.68
CA LYS A 101 2.41 -7.02 -13.49
C LYS A 101 2.15 -6.81 -14.98
N GLN A 102 0.90 -6.89 -15.45
CA GLN A 102 0.65 -6.72 -16.88
C GLN A 102 0.85 -5.24 -17.27
N PRO A 103 1.49 -4.93 -18.41
CA PRO A 103 1.75 -3.56 -18.84
C PRO A 103 0.48 -2.70 -18.97
N GLU A 104 -0.64 -3.32 -19.32
CA GLU A 104 -1.94 -2.68 -19.51
C GLU A 104 -2.77 -2.63 -18.21
N PHE A 105 -2.18 -2.98 -17.07
CA PHE A 105 -2.90 -3.05 -15.81
C PHE A 105 -3.30 -1.64 -15.32
N ASP A 106 -4.61 -1.40 -15.19
CA ASP A 106 -5.14 -0.19 -14.57
C ASP A 106 -5.20 -0.34 -13.04
N VAL A 107 -4.43 0.49 -12.33
CA VAL A 107 -4.39 0.52 -10.87
C VAL A 107 -5.63 1.15 -10.24
N ALA A 108 -6.37 2.01 -10.94
CA ALA A 108 -7.45 2.79 -10.36
C ALA A 108 -8.62 1.93 -9.81
N PRO A 109 -9.13 0.90 -10.53
CA PRO A 109 -10.17 0.01 -10.02
C PRO A 109 -9.71 -0.80 -8.81
N THR A 110 -8.43 -1.14 -8.74
CA THR A 110 -7.82 -1.87 -7.63
C THR A 110 -7.70 -1.00 -6.39
N ILE A 111 -7.25 0.24 -6.56
CA ILE A 111 -7.21 1.25 -5.49
C ILE A 111 -8.63 1.51 -4.95
N GLU A 112 -9.64 1.58 -5.82
CA GLU A 112 -11.03 1.76 -5.39
C GLU A 112 -11.57 0.54 -4.62
N GLN A 113 -11.18 -0.69 -5.00
CA GLN A 113 -11.52 -1.90 -4.22
C GLN A 113 -10.90 -1.87 -2.83
N LEU A 114 -9.63 -1.49 -2.72
CA LEU A 114 -8.95 -1.33 -1.43
C LEU A 114 -9.57 -0.21 -0.58
N ARG A 115 -9.94 0.91 -1.20
CA ARG A 115 -10.65 2.01 -0.54
C ARG A 115 -12.00 1.56 0.00
N ARG A 116 -12.78 0.83 -0.80
CA ARG A 116 -14.09 0.29 -0.38
C ARG A 116 -13.95 -0.69 0.78
N TRP A 117 -12.93 -1.54 0.74
CA TRP A 117 -12.65 -2.48 1.82
C TRP A 117 -12.22 -1.78 3.12
N ALA A 118 -11.28 -0.84 3.04
CA ALA A 118 -10.86 -0.05 4.20
C ALA A 118 -12.01 0.84 4.73
N GLY A 119 -12.96 1.18 3.85
CA GLY A 119 -14.10 2.02 4.17
C GLY A 119 -13.67 3.40 4.66
N LEU A 120 -14.44 3.94 5.61
CA LEU A 120 -14.08 5.18 6.31
C LEU A 120 -13.23 4.91 7.58
N ARG A 121 -12.85 3.66 7.83
CA ARG A 121 -12.10 3.26 9.02
C ARG A 121 -10.61 3.47 8.78
N ARG A 122 -10.07 4.54 9.35
CA ARG A 122 -8.63 4.84 9.28
C ARG A 122 -7.77 3.67 9.79
N ASP A 123 -8.27 2.92 10.74
CA ASP A 123 -7.61 1.73 11.32
C ASP A 123 -7.28 0.66 10.26
N HIS A 124 -7.99 0.61 9.13
CA HIS A 124 -7.71 -0.29 8.01
C HIS A 124 -6.86 0.33 6.90
N ALA A 125 -6.94 1.65 6.74
CA ALA A 125 -6.18 2.39 5.74
C ALA A 125 -4.67 2.29 5.99
N PHE A 126 -4.24 2.46 7.24
CA PHE A 126 -2.81 2.44 7.58
C PHE A 126 -2.14 1.09 7.32
N PRO A 127 -2.69 -0.07 7.74
CA PRO A 127 -2.05 -1.36 7.46
C PRO A 127 -1.95 -1.69 5.96
N VAL A 128 -2.95 -1.32 5.15
CA VAL A 128 -2.86 -1.48 3.68
C VAL A 128 -1.74 -0.60 3.13
N LEU A 129 -1.71 0.67 3.53
CA LEU A 129 -0.69 1.61 3.08
C LEU A 129 0.72 1.18 3.52
N ASP A 130 0.88 0.69 4.75
CA ASP A 130 2.17 0.29 5.32
C ASP A 130 2.82 -0.86 4.53
N VAL A 131 2.01 -1.82 4.06
CA VAL A 131 2.46 -2.93 3.20
C VAL A 131 2.92 -2.46 1.83
N VAL A 132 2.18 -1.50 1.24
CA VAL A 132 2.56 -0.92 -0.05
C VAL A 132 3.83 -0.08 0.10
N ILE A 133 3.98 0.68 1.20
CA ILE A 133 5.21 1.41 1.49
C ILE A 133 6.40 0.43 1.64
N ASP A 134 6.24 -0.68 2.36
CA ASP A 134 7.31 -1.70 2.49
C ASP A 134 7.77 -2.23 1.13
N THR A 135 6.85 -2.35 0.18
CA THR A 135 7.16 -2.80 -1.19
C THR A 135 7.87 -1.70 -1.97
N VAL A 136 7.37 -0.47 -1.90
CA VAL A 136 7.95 0.70 -2.57
C VAL A 136 9.37 1.00 -2.08
N LEU A 137 9.65 0.79 -0.79
CA LEU A 137 10.94 1.06 -0.16
C LEU A 137 11.89 -0.15 -0.16
N ALA A 138 11.51 -1.29 -0.74
CA ALA A 138 12.30 -2.53 -0.69
C ALA A 138 13.73 -2.37 -1.22
N GLU A 139 13.94 -1.46 -2.17
CA GLU A 139 15.22 -1.18 -2.83
C GLU A 139 15.81 0.19 -2.46
N GLY A 140 15.26 0.86 -1.43
CA GLY A 140 15.71 2.19 -0.99
C GLY A 140 14.85 3.33 -1.54
N ASN A 141 15.46 4.29 -2.24
CA ASN A 141 14.74 5.47 -2.73
C ASN A 141 13.87 5.08 -3.94
N PRO A 142 12.54 5.19 -3.85
CA PRO A 142 11.64 4.68 -4.88
C PRO A 142 11.69 5.53 -6.17
N PRO A 143 11.60 4.89 -7.34
CA PRO A 143 11.35 5.57 -8.61
C PRO A 143 10.05 6.41 -8.57
N PRO A 144 9.96 7.47 -9.39
CA PRO A 144 8.78 8.34 -9.44
C PRO A 144 7.49 7.58 -9.81
N GLU A 145 7.59 6.50 -10.58
CA GLU A 145 6.47 5.66 -10.99
C GLU A 145 5.85 4.92 -9.80
N LYS A 146 6.69 4.28 -8.96
CA LYS A 146 6.27 3.63 -7.69
C LYS A 146 5.64 4.66 -6.75
N MET A 147 6.26 5.83 -6.65
CA MET A 147 5.76 6.94 -5.81
C MET A 147 4.41 7.47 -6.27
N ALA A 148 4.17 7.54 -7.59
CA ALA A 148 2.89 8.00 -8.13
C ALA A 148 1.74 7.07 -7.73
N ILE A 149 1.94 5.75 -7.84
CA ILE A 149 0.95 4.75 -7.41
C ILE A 149 0.70 4.83 -5.90
N LEU A 150 1.77 4.95 -5.10
CA LEU A 150 1.68 5.08 -3.64
C LEU A 150 0.90 6.34 -3.22
N ARG A 151 1.15 7.48 -3.86
CA ARG A 151 0.40 8.73 -3.62
C ARG A 151 -1.06 8.62 -4.01
N GLN A 152 -1.35 7.95 -5.12
CA GLN A 152 -2.73 7.71 -5.55
C GLN A 152 -3.49 6.86 -4.53
N LEU A 153 -2.86 5.81 -4.01
CA LEU A 153 -3.42 5.00 -2.92
C LEU A 153 -3.62 5.82 -1.65
N ALA A 154 -2.61 6.57 -1.20
CA ALA A 154 -2.68 7.40 -0.01
C ALA A 154 -3.83 8.41 -0.10
N TYR A 155 -3.97 9.09 -1.24
CA TYR A 155 -5.07 10.02 -1.51
C TYR A 155 -6.43 9.32 -1.44
N ALA A 156 -6.58 8.15 -2.07
CA ALA A 156 -7.82 7.38 -2.03
C ALA A 156 -8.20 6.95 -0.60
N LEU A 157 -7.20 6.62 0.22
CA LEU A 157 -7.34 6.27 1.63
C LEU A 157 -7.45 7.49 2.57
N ARG A 158 -7.51 8.71 2.03
CA ARG A 158 -7.59 9.98 2.79
C ARG A 158 -6.39 10.20 3.73
N VAL A 159 -5.22 9.75 3.30
CA VAL A 159 -3.92 10.01 3.94
C VAL A 159 -3.27 11.16 3.17
N SER A 160 -2.94 12.23 3.88
CA SER A 160 -2.28 13.41 3.29
C SER A 160 -0.84 13.09 2.87
N ASP A 161 -0.27 13.86 1.93
CA ASP A 161 1.13 13.68 1.50
C ASP A 161 2.10 13.84 2.68
N MET A 162 1.79 14.71 3.64
CA MET A 162 2.58 14.88 4.87
C MET A 162 2.52 13.63 5.78
N GLU A 163 1.33 13.05 5.98
CA GLU A 163 1.18 11.79 6.72
C GLU A 163 1.90 10.64 5.99
N LEU A 164 1.82 10.59 4.66
CA LEU A 164 2.54 9.61 3.85
C LEU A 164 4.07 9.74 4.03
N MET A 165 4.62 10.96 3.89
CA MET A 165 6.05 11.20 4.06
C MET A 165 6.52 10.85 5.49
N ALA A 166 5.70 11.13 6.51
CA ALA A 166 5.95 10.73 7.89
C ALA A 166 6.06 9.20 8.04
N LEU A 167 5.09 8.45 7.50
CA LEU A 167 5.10 6.98 7.51
C LEU A 167 6.32 6.40 6.78
N MET A 168 6.68 6.97 5.63
CA MET A 168 7.84 6.54 4.86
C MET A 168 9.14 6.80 5.64
N ALA A 169 9.27 7.98 6.26
CA ALA A 169 10.46 8.33 7.02
C ALA A 169 10.65 7.46 8.28
N MET A 170 9.57 6.98 8.91
CA MET A 170 9.67 5.95 9.96
C MET A 170 10.37 4.67 9.45
N LYS A 171 10.22 4.34 8.16
CA LYS A 171 10.86 3.19 7.51
C LYS A 171 12.25 3.50 6.95
N GLY A 172 12.84 4.63 7.34
CA GLY A 172 14.18 5.02 6.92
C GLY A 172 14.23 5.67 5.54
N TYR A 173 13.09 6.03 4.94
CA TYR A 173 13.08 6.86 3.75
C TYR A 173 13.71 8.23 4.06
N ALA A 174 14.88 8.48 3.47
CA ALA A 174 15.53 9.77 3.50
C ALA A 174 15.11 10.55 2.27
N TRP A 175 14.24 11.55 2.44
CA TRP A 175 13.91 12.47 1.36
C TRP A 175 15.17 13.26 0.98
N ASN A 176 15.79 12.92 -0.15
CA ASN A 176 16.90 13.69 -0.72
C ASN A 176 16.36 15.03 -1.25
N ALA A 177 16.21 15.99 -0.35
CA ALA A 177 16.04 17.40 -0.68
C ALA A 177 17.30 17.89 -1.40
N GLY A 178 17.32 17.83 -2.73
CA GLY A 178 18.37 18.48 -3.51
C GLY A 178 18.41 19.99 -3.20
N HIS A 179 19.58 20.48 -2.81
CA HIS A 179 20.06 21.86 -3.01
C HIS A 179 19.18 23.04 -2.54
N ALA A 180 19.25 23.34 -1.23
CA ALA A 180 19.10 24.71 -0.72
C ALA A 180 20.33 25.14 0.09
N ARG A 181 21.54 24.88 -0.44
CA ARG A 181 22.72 25.69 -0.12
C ARG A 181 22.84 26.74 -1.22
N GLY A 182 22.21 27.90 -0.99
CA GLY A 182 22.22 29.01 -1.95
C GLY A 182 21.61 30.28 -1.38
N ARG A 183 22.40 31.02 -0.59
CA ARG A 183 22.47 32.49 -0.55
C ARG A 183 21.15 33.28 -0.40
N GLY A 184 20.93 33.78 0.83
CA GLY A 184 20.48 35.15 1.14
C GLY A 184 19.12 35.65 0.65
N GLY A 185 18.16 35.78 1.59
CA GLY A 185 16.98 36.63 1.43
C GLY A 185 16.11 36.64 2.69
N PRO A 186 15.74 37.81 3.25
CA PRO A 186 14.83 37.88 4.40
C PRO A 186 13.38 37.96 3.93
N GLY A 187 12.48 37.14 4.50
CA GLY A 187 11.05 37.42 4.41
C GLY A 187 10.10 36.23 4.45
N TYR A 188 9.22 36.30 5.46
CA TYR A 188 7.89 35.69 5.61
C TYR A 188 7.75 34.26 6.13
N GLY A 189 7.08 34.19 7.30
CA GLY A 189 6.70 32.99 8.00
C GLY A 189 5.71 32.13 7.22
N GLY A 190 6.10 30.89 7.00
CA GLY A 190 5.25 29.78 6.65
C GLY A 190 5.90 28.54 7.26
N GLY A 191 5.11 27.71 7.95
CA GLY A 191 5.58 26.48 8.60
C GLY A 191 6.15 25.49 7.59
N GLY A 192 7.43 25.68 7.26
CA GLY A 192 8.19 24.80 6.37
C GLY A 192 8.70 23.60 7.17
N TYR A 193 8.42 22.42 6.66
CA TYR A 193 9.06 21.17 7.08
C TYR A 193 10.58 21.35 7.12
N VAL A 194 11.18 21.18 8.31
CA VAL A 194 12.63 21.25 8.51
C VAL A 194 13.18 19.82 8.35
N PRO A 195 14.03 19.55 7.35
CA PRO A 195 14.53 18.20 7.09
C PRO A 195 15.43 17.69 8.23
N PRO A 196 15.51 16.35 8.41
CA PRO A 196 16.06 15.73 9.61
C PRO A 196 17.56 15.97 9.77
N GLN A 197 17.98 16.32 10.99
CA GLN A 197 19.35 16.07 11.43
C GLN A 197 19.47 14.57 11.74
N ARG A 198 20.42 13.91 11.09
CA ARG A 198 20.69 12.48 11.27
C ARG A 198 21.25 12.25 12.66
N ASN A 199 20.37 12.02 13.64
CA ASN A 199 20.76 11.61 14.98
C ASN A 199 20.96 10.09 15.03
N THR A 200 21.97 9.66 15.77
CA THR A 200 22.41 8.26 15.92
C THR A 200 21.45 7.38 16.74
N SER A 201 20.22 7.84 17.00
CA SER A 201 19.28 7.24 17.98
C SER A 201 17.95 6.79 17.37
N GLY A 202 17.89 6.61 16.04
CA GLY A 202 16.69 6.14 15.31
C GLY A 202 15.97 7.25 14.53
N PRO A 203 14.77 6.96 13.97
CA PRO A 203 13.98 7.92 13.19
C PRO A 203 13.64 9.17 14.02
N ASP A 204 13.61 10.33 13.36
CA ASP A 204 13.25 11.62 13.97
C ASP A 204 11.84 11.54 14.60
N PRO A 205 11.68 11.74 15.92
CA PRO A 205 10.41 11.49 16.59
C PRO A 205 9.30 12.46 16.16
N TYR A 206 9.62 13.68 15.71
CA TYR A 206 8.61 14.62 15.18
C TYR A 206 8.08 14.15 13.83
N VAL A 207 8.96 13.53 13.04
CA VAL A 207 8.58 12.92 11.78
C VAL A 207 7.74 11.67 12.02
N VAL A 208 8.06 10.84 13.03
CA VAL A 208 7.19 9.72 13.45
C VAL A 208 5.79 10.23 13.82
N LEU A 209 5.66 11.34 14.53
CA LEU A 209 4.33 11.90 14.82
C LEU A 209 3.69 12.67 13.65
N GLY A 210 4.38 12.83 12.53
CA GLY A 210 3.90 13.59 11.38
C GLY A 210 3.63 15.05 11.72
N ILE A 211 4.49 15.69 12.52
CA ILE A 211 4.36 17.08 12.95
C ILE A 211 5.67 17.86 12.76
N ALA A 212 5.58 19.18 12.68
CA ALA A 212 6.76 20.04 12.64
C ALA A 212 7.48 20.08 14.00
N ARG A 213 8.81 20.22 13.99
CA ARG A 213 9.62 20.34 15.22
C ARG A 213 9.26 21.54 16.10
N ASN A 214 8.71 22.60 15.50
CA ASN A 214 8.23 23.78 16.21
C ASN A 214 6.75 23.70 16.61
N ALA A 215 6.08 22.56 16.39
CA ALA A 215 4.70 22.36 16.81
C ALA A 215 4.57 22.52 18.34
N ASP A 216 3.47 23.12 18.81
CA ASP A 216 3.22 23.27 20.24
C ASP A 216 2.92 21.92 20.91
N ASP A 217 3.05 21.85 22.24
CA ASP A 217 2.85 20.60 22.98
C ASP A 217 1.42 20.06 22.83
N ARG A 218 0.44 20.95 22.57
CA ARG A 218 -0.94 20.57 22.26
C ARG A 218 -1.03 19.81 20.95
N ALA A 219 -0.34 20.24 19.91
CA ALA A 219 -0.26 19.55 18.63
C ALA A 219 0.46 18.20 18.77
N VAL A 220 1.56 18.14 19.54
CA VAL A 220 2.26 16.87 19.84
C VAL A 220 1.31 15.86 20.48
N LYS A 221 0.64 16.23 21.58
CA LYS A 221 -0.31 15.36 22.30
C LYS A 221 -1.49 14.95 21.43
N ARG A 222 -1.96 15.84 20.54
CA ARG A 222 -3.06 15.56 19.62
C ARG A 222 -2.67 14.55 18.56
N ALA A 223 -1.50 14.73 17.93
CA ALA A 223 -0.96 13.80 16.95
C ALA A 223 -0.74 12.41 17.54
N TYR A 224 -0.12 12.35 18.73
CA TYR A 224 0.06 11.11 19.48
C TYR A 224 -1.26 10.37 19.74
N ARG A 225 -2.26 11.04 20.33
CA ARG A 225 -3.57 10.42 20.59
C ARG A 225 -4.25 9.93 19.33
N LYS A 226 -4.16 10.70 18.24
CA LYS A 226 -4.73 10.32 16.95
C LYS A 226 -4.11 9.01 16.46
N LEU A 227 -2.78 8.97 16.34
CA LEU A 227 -2.03 7.84 15.84
C LEU A 227 -2.20 6.58 16.70
N ILE A 228 -2.14 6.69 18.03
CA ILE A 228 -2.39 5.54 18.91
C ILE A 228 -3.81 5.02 18.75
N SER A 229 -4.79 5.90 18.57
CA SER A 229 -6.16 5.46 18.33
C SER A 229 -6.30 4.74 16.98
N GLU A 230 -5.55 5.15 15.96
CA GLU A 230 -5.58 4.55 14.61
C GLU A 230 -4.87 3.18 14.57
N HIS A 231 -3.90 2.94 15.46
CA HIS A 231 -3.11 1.71 15.53
C HIS A 231 -3.48 0.79 16.71
N HIS A 232 -4.59 1.07 17.43
CA HIS A 232 -4.96 0.31 18.62
C HIS A 232 -5.49 -1.10 18.26
N PRO A 233 -5.01 -2.19 18.92
CA PRO A 233 -5.39 -3.56 18.59
C PRO A 233 -6.91 -3.81 18.63
N ASP A 234 -7.63 -3.18 19.57
CA ASP A 234 -9.09 -3.32 19.70
C ASP A 234 -9.88 -2.81 18.48
N ARG A 235 -9.30 -1.90 17.68
CA ARG A 235 -9.97 -1.35 16.49
C ARG A 235 -9.68 -2.13 15.19
N LEU A 236 -8.77 -3.10 15.28
CA LEU A 236 -8.26 -3.88 14.15
C LEU A 236 -8.83 -5.31 14.12
N GLY A 237 -9.92 -5.58 14.86
CA GLY A 237 -10.42 -6.94 15.13
C GLY A 237 -10.74 -7.79 13.90
N ASP A 238 -11.04 -7.16 12.77
CA ASP A 238 -11.37 -7.79 11.48
C ASP A 238 -10.18 -7.84 10.49
N LEU A 239 -9.01 -7.32 10.87
CA LEU A 239 -7.80 -7.44 10.08
C LEU A 239 -7.12 -8.79 10.25
N PRO A 240 -6.43 -9.30 9.21
CA PRO A 240 -5.55 -10.46 9.35
C PRO A 240 -4.52 -10.24 10.46
N GLU A 241 -4.13 -11.32 11.13
CA GLU A 241 -3.18 -11.29 12.25
C GLU A 241 -1.86 -10.57 11.88
N ALA A 242 -1.38 -10.74 10.64
CA ALA A 242 -0.22 -10.02 10.11
C ALA A 242 -0.33 -8.50 10.23
N MET A 243 -1.45 -7.96 9.74
CA MET A 243 -1.70 -6.53 9.68
C MET A 243 -1.90 -5.98 11.09
N ARG A 244 -2.52 -6.77 11.98
CA ARG A 244 -2.61 -6.45 13.41
C ARG A 244 -1.23 -6.36 14.07
N LYS A 245 -0.36 -7.35 13.86
CA LYS A 245 1.02 -7.33 14.39
C LYS A 245 1.82 -6.15 13.87
N GLN A 246 1.65 -5.80 12.59
CA GLN A 246 2.30 -4.64 11.99
C GLN A 246 1.81 -3.32 12.59
N ALA A 247 0.50 -3.19 12.81
CA ALA A 247 -0.06 -2.02 13.49
C ALA A 247 0.39 -1.92 14.97
N GLU A 248 0.50 -3.04 15.68
CA GLU A 248 1.04 -3.08 17.05
C GLU A 248 2.50 -2.62 17.10
N ALA A 249 3.34 -3.11 16.18
CA ALA A 249 4.72 -2.64 16.04
C ALA A 249 4.76 -1.12 15.81
N ARG A 250 3.85 -0.58 14.99
CA ARG A 250 3.73 0.87 14.79
C ARG A 250 3.28 1.62 16.03
N ALA A 251 2.30 1.11 16.77
CA ALA A 251 1.88 1.73 18.03
C ALA A 251 3.07 1.84 19.00
N SER A 252 3.93 0.81 19.05
CA SER A 252 5.16 0.81 19.86
C SER A 252 6.15 1.89 19.41
N GLU A 253 6.36 2.07 18.11
CA GLU A 253 7.23 3.13 17.58
C GLU A 253 6.67 4.55 17.86
N ILE A 254 5.36 4.73 17.73
CA ILE A 254 4.67 5.98 18.06
C ILE A 254 4.85 6.32 19.54
N ASN A 255 4.69 5.34 20.44
CA ASN A 255 4.95 5.49 21.87
C ASN A 255 6.39 5.92 22.13
N ALA A 256 7.36 5.24 21.52
CA ALA A 256 8.77 5.57 21.67
C ALA A 256 9.11 6.99 21.19
N ALA A 257 8.51 7.44 20.08
CA ALA A 257 8.70 8.80 19.57
C ALA A 257 8.10 9.85 20.49
N TYR A 258 6.88 9.62 21.00
CA TYR A 258 6.24 10.54 21.94
C TYR A 258 7.04 10.68 23.23
N GLU A 259 7.55 9.58 23.79
CA GLU A 259 8.38 9.63 25.00
C GLU A 259 9.71 10.37 24.77
N ARG A 260 10.33 10.23 23.58
CA ARG A 260 11.51 11.05 23.23
C ARG A 260 11.20 12.53 23.17
N ILE A 261 10.11 12.94 22.52
CA ILE A 261 9.70 14.36 22.48
C ILE A 261 9.40 14.89 23.88
N LYS A 262 8.75 14.07 24.71
CA LYS A 262 8.45 14.40 26.10
C LYS A 262 9.74 14.64 26.91
N ALA A 263 10.73 13.77 26.74
CA ALA A 263 12.05 13.90 27.36
C ALA A 263 12.83 15.14 26.84
N GLU A 264 12.79 15.42 25.54
CA GLU A 264 13.46 16.58 24.93
C GLU A 264 12.87 17.92 25.39
N ARG A 265 11.54 17.99 25.58
CA ARG A 265 10.82 19.24 25.86
C ARG A 265 10.44 19.43 27.33
N GLY A 266 10.52 18.38 28.15
CA GLY A 266 10.29 18.45 29.59
C GLY A 266 8.84 18.67 30.03
N PHE A 267 7.85 18.44 29.16
CA PHE A 267 6.43 18.52 29.54
C PHE A 267 5.91 17.16 30.05
N LYS A 268 4.88 17.16 30.91
CA LYS A 268 4.22 15.93 31.41
C LYS A 268 3.00 15.56 30.57
#